data_AF-A0A2V6P8I2-F1
#
_entry.id   AF-A0A2V6P8I2-F1
#
_cell.length_a   1.000
_cell.length_b   1.000
_cell.length_c   1.000
_cell.angle_alpha   90.00
_cell.angle_beta   90.00
_cell.angle_gamma   90.00
#
_symmetry.space_group_name_H-M   'P 1'
#
loop_
_entity.id
_entity.type
_entity.pdbx_description
1 polymer ?
#
loop_
_entity_poly.entity_id
_entity_poly.type
_entity_poly.pdbx_seq_one_letter_code
_entity_poly.pdbx_strand_id
1 'polypeptide(L)'
;MGNIREPDRLRQFAACVLAVSLTPLATGCDTMRESTITGRLWDSGGVNRCMPASKPNLKLYRTSDSKDVLVTYDELREKNDSIRRRAFFFRSNVRRLEDRKRPRFVSPEKVMELKLVPVAEAGNTNAPAGEVIFGAISGDSQQFTLIWFGTDLGPYALPVYVDRGSEVRRALLTPLATTGDVIVVVVVVAVVAGAIFAYSYASGRSSWNP
;
A
#
# COMPACT_ATOMS: atom_id res chain seq x y z
N MET A 1 -26.30 61.94 18.69
CA MET A 1 -26.30 60.50 19.04
C MET A 1 -25.75 59.74 17.85
N GLY A 2 -24.55 59.16 18.02
CA GLY A 2 -23.73 58.65 16.92
C GLY A 2 -24.21 57.31 16.39
N ASN A 3 -24.36 57.23 15.06
CA ASN A 3 -24.54 56.00 14.31
C ASN A 3 -23.43 55.00 14.66
N ILE A 4 -23.77 53.90 15.34
CA ILE A 4 -22.87 52.76 15.53
C ILE A 4 -22.84 51.95 14.23
N ARG A 5 -22.12 52.55 13.28
CA ARG A 5 -21.26 52.02 12.23
C ARG A 5 -21.33 50.49 11.94
N GLU A 6 -21.87 50.18 10.75
CA GLU A 6 -21.67 48.94 9.96
C GLU A 6 -20.25 48.33 9.92
N PRO A 7 -19.11 49.07 9.96
CA PRO A 7 -17.77 48.45 9.86
C PRO A 7 -17.41 47.47 10.98
N ASP A 8 -18.03 47.56 12.16
CA ASP A 8 -17.70 46.66 13.27
C ASP A 8 -18.27 45.25 13.06
N ARG A 9 -19.45 45.14 12.43
CA ARG A 9 -20.03 43.84 12.06
C ARG A 9 -19.27 43.17 10.92
N LEU A 10 -18.81 43.94 9.93
CA LEU A 10 -18.00 43.41 8.83
C LEU A 10 -16.63 42.93 9.33
N ARG A 11 -16.00 43.66 10.25
CA ARG A 11 -14.75 43.27 10.91
C ARG A 11 -14.91 42.02 11.79
N GLN A 12 -16.00 41.91 12.53
CA GLN A 12 -16.30 40.75 13.34
C GLN A 12 -16.61 39.51 12.47
N PHE A 13 -17.31 39.68 11.35
CA PHE A 13 -17.54 38.63 10.36
C PHE A 13 -16.22 38.16 9.73
N ALA A 14 -15.37 39.10 9.29
CA ALA A 14 -14.06 38.79 8.75
C ALA A 14 -13.17 38.08 9.80
N ALA A 15 -13.21 38.51 11.06
CA ALA A 15 -12.46 37.90 12.16
C ALA A 15 -12.94 36.46 12.47
N CYS A 16 -14.25 36.20 12.46
CA CYS A 16 -14.80 34.87 12.67
C CYS A 16 -14.50 33.92 11.50
N VAL A 17 -14.63 34.39 10.25
CA VAL A 17 -14.27 33.61 9.06
C VAL A 17 -12.76 33.31 9.07
N LEU A 18 -11.92 34.30 9.39
CA LEU A 18 -10.48 34.11 9.53
C LEU A 18 -10.18 33.08 10.65
N ALA A 19 -10.78 33.21 11.83
CA ALA A 19 -10.56 32.29 12.93
C ALA A 19 -10.96 30.83 12.61
N VAL A 20 -12.07 30.62 11.87
CA VAL A 20 -12.51 29.28 11.43
C VAL A 20 -11.64 28.74 10.29
N SER A 21 -11.17 29.58 9.39
CA SER A 21 -10.26 29.17 8.31
C SER A 21 -8.82 28.92 8.81
N LEU A 22 -8.43 29.56 9.91
CA LEU A 22 -7.10 29.46 10.52
C LEU A 22 -7.03 28.39 11.63
N THR A 23 -8.16 27.93 12.18
CA THR A 23 -8.17 26.84 13.17
C THR A 23 -7.56 25.54 12.63
N PRO A 24 -7.79 25.14 11.37
CA PRO A 24 -7.08 24.02 10.75
C PRO A 24 -5.56 24.28 10.64
N LEU A 25 -5.12 25.51 10.40
CA LEU A 25 -3.70 25.88 10.33
C LEU A 25 -3.03 25.96 11.71
N ALA A 26 -3.81 26.12 12.77
CA ALA A 26 -3.34 26.20 14.15
C ALA A 26 -3.31 24.85 14.87
N THR A 27 -4.00 23.82 14.36
CA THR A 27 -3.86 22.44 14.82
C THR A 27 -2.62 21.82 14.15
N GLY A 28 -1.78 21.14 14.92
CA GLY A 28 -0.48 20.64 14.46
C GLY A 28 -0.58 19.70 13.26
N CYS A 29 0.57 19.43 12.62
CA CYS A 29 0.69 18.51 11.47
C CYS A 29 0.00 17.15 11.70
N ASP A 30 0.02 16.64 12.93
CA ASP A 30 -0.59 15.35 13.28
C ASP A 30 -2.12 15.42 13.23
N THR A 31 -2.72 16.53 13.67
CA THR A 31 -4.18 16.72 13.63
C THR A 31 -4.67 16.89 12.20
N MET A 32 -3.93 17.63 11.37
CA MET A 32 -4.19 17.77 9.93
C MET A 32 -4.12 16.41 9.21
N ARG A 33 -3.18 15.56 9.59
CA ARG A 33 -2.96 14.24 9.00
C ARG A 33 -4.11 13.26 9.31
N GLU A 34 -4.68 13.32 10.50
CA GLU A 34 -5.86 12.53 10.88
C GLU A 34 -7.17 13.11 10.31
N SER A 35 -7.25 14.44 10.16
CA SER A 35 -8.49 15.15 9.79
C SER A 35 -8.71 15.30 8.29
N THR A 36 -7.66 15.17 7.48
CA THR A 36 -7.76 15.29 6.01
C THR A 36 -7.80 13.93 5.33
N ILE A 37 -8.57 13.83 4.25
CA ILE A 37 -8.63 12.67 3.37
C ILE A 37 -7.27 12.44 2.72
N THR A 38 -6.57 13.49 2.31
CA THR A 38 -5.17 13.39 1.81
C THR A 38 -4.23 12.91 2.90
N GLY A 39 -4.34 13.43 4.12
CA GLY A 39 -3.59 12.96 5.28
C GLY A 39 -3.76 11.45 5.46
N ARG A 40 -5.01 10.98 5.61
CA ARG A 40 -5.33 9.56 5.76
C ARG A 40 -4.90 8.68 4.57
N LEU A 41 -4.93 9.22 3.35
CA LEU A 41 -4.45 8.51 2.15
C LEU A 41 -2.95 8.18 2.24
N TRP A 42 -2.17 9.08 2.84
CA TRP A 42 -0.73 8.93 3.04
C TRP A 42 -0.34 8.39 4.43
N ASP A 43 -1.26 8.38 5.39
CA ASP A 43 -1.02 8.04 6.80
C ASP A 43 -0.97 6.55 7.13
N SER A 44 -1.27 5.64 6.18
CA SER A 44 -1.05 4.21 6.43
C SER A 44 0.46 3.92 6.62
N GLY A 45 0.84 3.86 7.89
CA GLY A 45 2.18 3.85 8.44
C GLY A 45 3.17 3.01 7.64
N GLY A 46 4.33 3.61 7.38
CA GLY A 46 5.50 2.91 6.88
C GLY A 46 5.43 2.48 5.42
N VAL A 47 6.62 2.15 4.93
CA VAL A 47 6.85 1.51 3.65
C VAL A 47 6.29 0.09 3.74
N ASN A 48 5.16 -0.21 3.09
CA ASN A 48 4.56 -1.55 3.11
C ASN A 48 5.53 -2.56 2.50
N ARG A 49 5.91 -3.60 3.26
CA ARG A 49 6.75 -4.69 2.75
C ARG A 49 5.93 -5.93 2.44
N CYS A 50 6.39 -6.64 1.43
CA CYS A 50 6.03 -8.01 1.15
C CYS A 50 7.19 -8.90 1.62
N MET A 51 6.87 -9.95 2.36
CA MET A 51 7.82 -10.92 2.85
C MET A 51 7.26 -12.33 2.68
N PRO A 52 8.08 -13.39 2.75
CA PRO A 52 7.56 -14.75 2.76
C PRO A 52 6.72 -14.97 4.01
N ALA A 53 5.64 -15.75 3.91
CA ALA A 53 4.87 -16.14 5.09
C ALA A 53 5.71 -17.03 6.01
N SER A 54 5.36 -17.13 7.30
CA SER A 54 6.06 -18.01 8.26
C SER A 54 6.05 -19.48 7.81
N LYS A 55 5.00 -19.90 7.10
CA LYS A 55 4.93 -21.18 6.38
C LYS A 55 4.68 -20.87 4.90
N PRO A 56 5.74 -20.66 4.10
CA PRO A 56 5.60 -20.16 2.73
C PRO A 56 5.11 -21.24 1.75
N ASN A 57 4.91 -22.50 2.17
CA ASN A 57 4.51 -23.61 1.30
C ASN A 57 5.29 -23.60 -0.02
N LEU A 58 6.62 -23.52 0.08
CA LEU A 58 7.52 -23.38 -1.04
C LEU A 58 7.46 -24.65 -1.90
N LYS A 59 7.26 -24.49 -3.21
CA LYS A 59 7.29 -25.58 -4.18
C LYS A 59 8.09 -25.19 -5.40
N LEU A 60 8.86 -26.13 -5.91
CA LEU A 60 9.73 -25.98 -7.06
C LEU A 60 9.22 -26.88 -8.18
N TYR A 61 9.08 -26.30 -9.37
CA TYR A 61 8.65 -27.02 -10.56
C TYR A 61 9.60 -26.73 -11.71
N ARG A 62 10.07 -27.75 -12.43
CA ARG A 62 10.83 -27.57 -13.66
C ARG A 62 9.92 -27.45 -14.86
N THR A 63 10.35 -26.67 -15.84
CA THR A 63 9.72 -26.65 -17.16
C THR A 63 9.95 -27.97 -17.89
N SER A 64 9.06 -28.32 -18.84
CA SER A 64 9.19 -29.56 -19.62
C SER A 64 10.52 -29.66 -20.39
N ASP A 65 11.07 -28.53 -20.83
CA ASP A 65 12.38 -28.47 -21.49
C ASP A 65 13.56 -28.45 -20.52
N SER A 66 13.30 -28.49 -19.20
CA SER A 66 14.30 -28.43 -18.12
C SER A 66 15.28 -27.27 -18.24
N LYS A 67 14.85 -26.14 -18.81
CA LYS A 67 15.69 -24.91 -18.97
C LYS A 67 15.47 -23.86 -17.89
N ASP A 68 14.41 -23.99 -17.10
CA ASP A 68 14.09 -23.10 -15.99
C ASP A 68 13.33 -23.83 -14.87
N VAL A 69 13.31 -23.20 -13.71
CA VAL A 69 12.59 -23.67 -12.53
C VAL A 69 11.61 -22.58 -12.10
N LEU A 70 10.33 -22.92 -12.07
CA LEU A 70 9.31 -22.11 -11.46
C LEU A 70 9.34 -22.31 -9.94
N VAL A 71 9.54 -21.21 -9.23
CA VAL A 71 9.47 -21.14 -7.77
C VAL A 71 8.11 -20.59 -7.38
N THR A 72 7.40 -21.31 -6.52
CA THR A 72 6.09 -20.87 -6.00
C THR A 72 6.09 -20.85 -4.48
N TYR A 73 5.52 -19.80 -3.89
CA TYR A 73 5.48 -19.62 -2.44
C TYR A 73 4.33 -18.72 -2.01
N ASP A 74 4.04 -18.70 -0.71
CA ASP A 74 3.07 -17.83 -0.07
C ASP A 74 3.78 -16.59 0.47
N GLU A 75 3.35 -15.43 -0.02
CA GLU A 75 3.81 -14.11 0.39
C GLU A 75 2.83 -13.53 1.41
N LEU A 76 3.35 -12.97 2.51
CA LEU A 76 2.64 -12.16 3.48
C LEU A 76 2.81 -10.67 3.15
N ARG A 77 1.70 -9.93 3.13
CA ARG A 77 1.71 -8.47 3.01
C ARG A 77 1.57 -7.83 4.38
N GLU A 78 2.58 -7.07 4.79
CA GLU A 78 2.61 -6.37 6.09
C GLU A 78 1.41 -5.42 6.29
N LYS A 79 0.89 -4.85 5.21
CA LYS A 79 -0.22 -3.88 5.28
C LYS A 79 -1.48 -4.42 5.96
N ASN A 80 -1.80 -5.69 5.71
CA ASN A 80 -3.12 -6.26 6.02
C ASN A 80 -3.06 -7.74 6.37
N ASP A 81 -1.87 -8.26 6.65
CA ASP A 81 -1.56 -9.67 6.91
C ASP A 81 -2.16 -10.65 5.90
N SER A 82 -2.42 -10.18 4.67
CA SER A 82 -2.97 -11.05 3.63
C SER A 82 -1.90 -11.94 3.05
N ILE A 83 -2.24 -13.22 2.89
CA ILE A 83 -1.40 -14.22 2.24
C ILE A 83 -1.77 -14.30 0.76
N ARG A 84 -0.76 -14.31 -0.12
CA ARG A 84 -0.95 -14.47 -1.56
C ARG A 84 0.07 -15.44 -2.14
N ARG A 85 -0.41 -16.40 -2.93
CA ARG A 85 0.44 -17.27 -3.74
C ARG A 85 1.15 -16.46 -4.83
N ARG A 86 2.47 -16.55 -4.87
CA ARG A 86 3.36 -15.97 -5.88
C ARG A 86 4.09 -17.07 -6.62
N ALA A 87 4.40 -16.78 -7.88
CA ALA A 87 5.16 -17.66 -8.75
C ALA A 87 6.13 -16.82 -9.58
N PHE A 88 7.38 -17.27 -9.74
CA PHE A 88 8.36 -16.64 -10.62
C PHE A 88 9.33 -17.68 -11.18
N PHE A 89 9.89 -17.40 -12.36
CA PHE A 89 10.93 -18.24 -12.95
C PHE A 89 12.30 -17.88 -12.41
N PHE A 90 13.03 -18.86 -11.90
CA PHE A 90 14.31 -18.70 -11.23
C PHE A 90 15.34 -18.01 -12.13
N ARG A 91 15.59 -18.53 -13.34
CA ARG A 91 16.68 -18.07 -14.21
C ARG A 91 16.58 -16.59 -14.57
N SER A 92 15.37 -16.12 -14.85
CA SER A 92 15.10 -14.70 -15.16
C SER A 92 15.19 -13.77 -13.94
N ASN A 93 15.19 -14.33 -12.73
CA ASN A 93 15.13 -13.58 -11.48
C ASN A 93 16.36 -13.74 -10.58
N VAL A 94 17.34 -14.60 -10.89
CA VAL A 94 18.55 -14.83 -10.07
C VAL A 94 19.18 -13.53 -9.58
N ARG A 95 19.57 -12.64 -10.50
CA ARG A 95 20.16 -11.33 -10.15
C ARG A 95 19.27 -10.47 -9.25
N ARG A 96 17.94 -10.58 -9.41
CA ARG A 96 16.98 -9.82 -8.58
C ARG A 96 16.87 -10.41 -7.18
N LEU A 97 16.98 -11.73 -7.04
CA LEU A 97 17.01 -12.40 -5.73
C LEU A 97 18.28 -12.02 -4.97
N GLU A 98 19.43 -12.03 -5.63
CA GLU A 98 20.72 -11.58 -5.08
C GLU A 98 20.65 -10.12 -4.61
N ASP A 99 20.07 -9.25 -5.44
CA ASP A 99 19.85 -7.82 -5.14
C ASP A 99 18.73 -7.56 -4.09
N ARG A 100 18.04 -8.60 -3.58
CA ARG A 100 16.84 -8.49 -2.73
C ARG A 100 15.75 -7.59 -3.34
N LYS A 101 15.60 -7.66 -4.66
CA LYS A 101 14.58 -6.93 -5.43
C LYS A 101 13.37 -7.80 -5.68
N ARG A 102 12.21 -7.13 -5.80
CA ARG A 102 10.94 -7.77 -6.19
C ARG A 102 11.10 -8.62 -7.46
N PRO A 103 10.82 -9.93 -7.46
CA PRO A 103 10.85 -10.74 -8.66
C PRO A 103 9.83 -10.30 -9.72
N ARG A 104 10.07 -10.70 -10.97
CA ARG A 104 9.09 -10.66 -12.04
C ARG A 104 8.14 -11.85 -11.87
N PHE A 105 7.06 -11.60 -11.14
CA PHE A 105 6.03 -12.60 -10.90
C PHE A 105 5.24 -12.91 -12.17
N VAL A 106 4.88 -14.18 -12.32
CA VAL A 106 3.95 -14.67 -13.33
C VAL A 106 2.57 -14.91 -12.71
N SER A 107 1.52 -14.82 -13.52
CA SER A 107 0.16 -15.11 -13.03
C SER A 107 -0.01 -16.61 -12.83
N PRO A 108 -0.68 -17.04 -11.74
CA PRO A 108 -0.96 -18.47 -11.49
C PRO A 108 -1.73 -19.14 -12.63
N GLU A 109 -2.62 -18.41 -13.31
CA GLU A 109 -3.38 -18.91 -14.47
C GLU A 109 -2.46 -19.34 -15.62
N LYS A 110 -1.46 -18.50 -15.96
CA LYS A 110 -0.45 -18.82 -16.99
C LYS A 110 0.44 -19.98 -16.58
N VAL A 111 0.61 -20.19 -15.27
CA VAL A 111 1.38 -21.32 -14.73
C VAL A 111 0.64 -22.64 -14.90
N MET A 112 -0.69 -22.66 -14.80
CA MET A 112 -1.50 -23.88 -14.97
C MET A 112 -1.49 -24.41 -16.41
N GLU A 113 -1.34 -23.53 -17.40
CA GLU A 113 -1.21 -23.92 -18.82
C GLU A 113 0.14 -24.58 -19.13
N LEU A 114 1.14 -24.37 -18.25
CA LEU A 114 2.47 -24.94 -18.44
C LEU A 114 2.51 -26.37 -17.91
N LYS A 115 3.02 -27.28 -18.74
CA LYS A 115 3.37 -28.65 -18.33
C LYS A 115 4.58 -28.62 -17.40
N LEU A 116 4.32 -28.35 -16.13
CA LEU A 116 5.30 -28.25 -15.06
C LEU A 116 5.47 -29.59 -14.36
N VAL A 117 6.72 -29.98 -14.16
CA VAL A 117 7.07 -31.22 -13.46
C VAL A 117 7.61 -30.84 -12.08
N PRO A 118 7.09 -31.40 -10.97
CA PRO A 118 7.68 -31.18 -9.66
C PRO A 118 9.17 -31.52 -9.67
N VAL A 119 10.00 -30.68 -9.06
CA VAL A 119 11.43 -30.94 -8.90
C VAL A 119 11.61 -31.96 -7.78
N ALA A 120 12.40 -33.01 -7.99
CA ALA A 120 12.72 -33.95 -6.92
C ALA A 120 13.55 -33.30 -5.81
N GLU A 121 13.26 -33.68 -4.57
CA GLU A 121 14.04 -33.21 -3.43
C GLU A 121 15.41 -33.90 -3.37
N ALA A 122 16.44 -33.11 -3.07
CA ALA A 122 17.79 -33.63 -2.91
C ALA A 122 17.85 -34.63 -1.74
N GLY A 123 18.40 -35.82 -1.98
CA GLY A 123 18.51 -36.89 -0.99
C GLY A 123 17.35 -37.88 -0.96
N ASN A 124 16.28 -37.67 -1.74
CA ASN A 124 15.24 -38.69 -1.90
C ASN A 124 15.72 -39.84 -2.79
N THR A 125 15.75 -41.05 -2.23
CA THR A 125 16.10 -42.29 -2.93
C THR A 125 15.09 -42.72 -4.00
N ASN A 126 13.92 -42.08 -4.06
CA ASN A 126 12.89 -42.31 -5.07
C ASN A 126 12.96 -41.33 -6.25
N ALA A 127 14.05 -40.57 -6.40
CA ALA A 127 14.20 -39.66 -7.52
C ALA A 127 14.24 -40.44 -8.86
N PRO A 128 13.47 -40.01 -9.89
CA PRO A 128 13.53 -40.55 -11.24
C PRO A 128 14.97 -40.65 -11.77
N ALA A 129 15.31 -41.82 -12.34
CA ALA A 129 16.59 -42.00 -13.02
C ALA A 129 16.72 -41.01 -14.18
N GLY A 130 17.78 -40.20 -14.18
CA GLY A 130 18.00 -39.15 -15.19
C GLY A 130 17.47 -37.77 -14.81
N GLU A 131 17.05 -37.55 -13.56
CA GLU A 131 16.73 -36.21 -13.08
C GLU A 131 17.97 -35.31 -13.03
N VAL A 132 17.85 -34.16 -13.67
CA VAL A 132 18.94 -33.21 -13.90
C VAL A 132 18.94 -32.08 -12.88
N ILE A 133 17.77 -31.78 -12.30
CA ILE A 133 17.54 -30.65 -11.41
C ILE A 133 16.95 -31.20 -10.12
N PHE A 134 17.60 -30.91 -9.00
CA PHE A 134 17.10 -31.21 -7.66
C PHE A 134 16.92 -29.91 -6.87
N GLY A 135 15.97 -29.93 -5.95
CA GLY A 135 15.73 -28.85 -5.02
C GLY A 135 16.02 -29.30 -3.59
N ALA A 136 16.77 -28.51 -2.84
CA ALA A 136 16.85 -28.64 -1.39
C ALA A 136 16.12 -27.46 -0.76
N ILE A 137 15.08 -27.72 0.02
CA ILE A 137 14.35 -26.68 0.74
C ILE A 137 14.86 -26.67 2.18
N SER A 138 15.22 -25.50 2.69
CA SER A 138 15.61 -25.33 4.09
C SER A 138 14.46 -25.72 5.03
N GLY A 139 14.77 -26.18 6.25
CA GLY A 139 13.74 -26.62 7.21
C GLY A 139 12.71 -25.54 7.58
N ASP A 140 13.09 -24.27 7.50
CA ASP A 140 12.19 -23.11 7.68
C ASP A 140 11.40 -22.73 6.41
N SER A 141 11.68 -23.39 5.28
CA SER A 141 11.16 -23.11 3.95
C SER A 141 11.38 -21.67 3.45
N GLN A 142 12.27 -20.91 4.09
CA GLN A 142 12.58 -19.52 3.72
C GLN A 142 13.66 -19.44 2.65
N GLN A 143 14.39 -20.53 2.43
CA GLN A 143 15.47 -20.63 1.46
C GLN A 143 15.38 -21.93 0.69
N PHE A 144 15.90 -21.91 -0.53
CA PHE A 144 16.05 -23.10 -1.35
C PHE A 144 17.38 -23.08 -2.09
N THR A 145 17.95 -24.27 -2.28
CA THR A 145 19.12 -24.50 -3.12
C THR A 145 18.68 -25.31 -4.33
N LEU A 146 19.16 -24.92 -5.50
CA LEU A 146 18.98 -25.70 -6.73
C LEU A 146 20.30 -26.41 -7.06
N ILE A 147 20.24 -27.72 -7.23
CA ILE A 147 21.34 -28.53 -7.74
C ILE A 147 21.02 -28.81 -9.21
N TRP A 148 21.89 -28.38 -10.11
CA TRP A 148 21.70 -28.56 -11.55
C TRP A 148 22.89 -29.30 -12.14
N PHE A 149 22.64 -30.48 -12.74
CA PHE A 149 23.69 -31.38 -13.23
C PHE A 149 24.76 -31.65 -12.15
N GLY A 150 24.35 -31.80 -10.89
CA GLY A 150 25.27 -31.99 -9.76
C GLY A 150 25.99 -30.73 -9.28
N THR A 151 25.76 -29.57 -9.89
CA THR A 151 26.32 -28.29 -9.45
C THR A 151 25.35 -27.56 -8.54
N ASP A 152 25.76 -27.26 -7.31
CA ASP A 152 25.01 -26.38 -6.42
C ASP A 152 25.01 -24.94 -6.95
N LEU A 153 23.83 -24.40 -7.23
CA LEU A 153 23.65 -23.00 -7.61
C LEU A 153 23.54 -22.06 -6.40
N GLY A 154 23.67 -22.62 -5.19
CA GLY A 154 23.69 -21.89 -3.92
C GLY A 154 22.30 -21.72 -3.29
N PRO A 155 22.28 -21.35 -1.99
CA PRO A 155 21.03 -21.06 -1.30
C PRO A 155 20.50 -19.69 -1.70
N TYR A 156 19.26 -19.66 -2.18
CA TYR A 156 18.52 -18.45 -2.47
C TYR A 156 17.44 -18.25 -1.41
N ALA A 157 17.48 -17.10 -0.74
CA ALA A 157 16.42 -16.69 0.16
C ALA A 157 15.20 -16.21 -0.61
N LEU A 158 14.01 -16.49 -0.08
CA LEU A 158 12.78 -15.92 -0.59
C LEU A 158 12.79 -14.38 -0.42
N PRO A 159 12.25 -13.64 -1.39
CA PRO A 159 12.47 -12.21 -1.49
C PRO A 159 11.64 -11.42 -0.47
N VAL A 160 12.28 -10.41 0.13
CA VAL A 160 11.63 -9.37 0.93
C VAL A 160 11.76 -8.05 0.17
N TYR A 161 10.65 -7.38 -0.13
CA TYR A 161 10.67 -6.18 -0.97
C TYR A 161 9.53 -5.21 -0.63
N VAL A 162 9.66 -3.97 -1.08
CA VAL A 162 8.66 -2.91 -0.89
C VAL A 162 7.52 -3.00 -1.90
N ASP A 163 6.27 -2.94 -1.43
CA ASP A 163 5.07 -2.90 -2.28
C ASP A 163 4.79 -1.50 -2.84
N ARG A 164 5.48 -1.17 -3.93
CA ARG A 164 5.30 0.10 -4.68
C ARG A 164 3.94 0.26 -5.34
N GLY A 165 3.14 -0.81 -5.47
CA GLY A 165 1.81 -0.69 -6.09
C GLY A 165 0.87 0.20 -5.27
N SER A 166 1.09 0.23 -3.96
CA SER A 166 0.34 1.11 -3.05
C SER A 166 0.63 2.59 -3.26
N GLU A 167 1.88 2.96 -3.58
CA GLU A 167 2.30 4.35 -3.83
C GLU A 167 1.67 4.91 -5.10
N VAL A 168 1.67 4.14 -6.19
CA VAL A 168 1.05 4.57 -7.46
C VAL A 168 -0.45 4.84 -7.28
N ARG A 169 -1.14 3.96 -6.54
CA ARG A 169 -2.57 4.16 -6.24
C ARG A 169 -2.81 5.38 -5.37
N ARG A 170 -1.95 5.64 -4.36
CA ARG A 170 -2.04 6.88 -3.55
C ARG A 170 -1.81 8.11 -4.40
N ALA A 171 -0.79 8.11 -5.27
CA ALA A 171 -0.51 9.22 -6.18
C ALA A 171 -1.71 9.52 -7.10
N LEU A 172 -2.33 8.49 -7.67
CA LEU A 172 -3.54 8.63 -8.51
C LEU A 172 -4.76 9.14 -7.75
N LEU A 173 -4.91 8.78 -6.47
CA LEU A 173 -6.02 9.22 -5.63
C LEU A 173 -5.78 10.58 -4.95
N THR A 174 -4.56 11.11 -5.02
CA THR A 174 -4.20 12.36 -4.35
C THR A 174 -5.03 13.55 -4.88
N PRO A 175 -5.22 13.74 -6.21
CA PRO A 175 -6.07 14.82 -6.70
C PRO A 175 -7.51 14.72 -6.19
N LEU A 176 -8.08 13.50 -6.17
CA LEU A 176 -9.44 13.26 -5.68
C LEU A 176 -9.56 13.56 -4.18
N ALA A 177 -8.60 13.08 -3.38
CA ALA A 177 -8.55 13.35 -1.95
C ALA A 177 -8.41 14.85 -1.66
N THR A 178 -7.59 15.56 -2.45
CA THR A 178 -7.37 17.01 -2.31
C THR A 178 -8.68 17.77 -2.57
N THR A 179 -9.43 17.39 -3.61
CA THR A 179 -10.76 17.99 -3.86
C THR A 179 -11.72 17.76 -2.70
N GLY A 180 -11.71 16.55 -2.12
CA GLY A 180 -12.51 16.24 -0.93
C GLY A 180 -12.17 17.15 0.26
N ASP A 181 -10.88 17.35 0.54
CA ASP A 181 -10.43 18.23 1.61
C ASP A 181 -10.86 19.69 1.38
N VAL A 182 -10.77 20.19 0.15
CA VAL A 182 -11.23 21.55 -0.21
C VAL A 182 -12.74 21.69 0.00
N ILE A 183 -13.54 20.70 -0.41
CA ILE A 183 -15.00 20.74 -0.22
C ILE A 183 -15.35 20.82 1.27
N VAL A 184 -14.70 20.02 2.12
CA VAL A 184 -14.92 20.06 3.57
C VAL A 184 -14.65 21.46 4.13
N VAL A 185 -13.54 22.09 3.73
CA VAL A 185 -13.21 23.46 4.15
C VAL A 185 -14.28 24.46 3.69
N VAL A 186 -14.70 24.40 2.41
CA VAL A 186 -15.72 25.31 1.86
C VAL A 186 -17.06 25.16 2.58
N VAL A 187 -17.51 23.94 2.85
CA VAL A 187 -18.76 23.67 3.57
C VAL A 187 -18.71 24.23 4.98
N VAL A 188 -17.61 23.99 5.71
CA VAL A 188 -17.44 24.52 7.08
C VAL A 188 -17.51 26.04 7.08
N VAL A 189 -16.79 26.70 6.15
CA VAL A 189 -16.81 28.16 6.01
C VAL A 189 -18.22 28.67 5.69
N ALA A 190 -18.93 28.02 4.76
CA ALA A 190 -20.29 28.42 4.37
C ALA A 190 -21.30 28.27 5.51
N VAL A 191 -21.22 27.19 6.30
CA VAL A 191 -22.11 26.96 7.46
C VAL A 191 -21.87 28.01 8.54
N VAL A 192 -20.61 28.31 8.87
CA VAL A 192 -20.29 29.33 9.87
C VAL A 192 -20.73 30.71 9.39
N ALA A 193 -20.42 31.07 8.14
CA ALA A 193 -20.88 32.32 7.54
C ALA A 193 -22.41 32.44 7.56
N GLY A 194 -23.12 31.38 7.19
CA GLY A 194 -24.58 31.31 7.22
C GLY A 194 -25.16 31.45 8.63
N ALA A 195 -24.57 30.79 9.63
CA ALA A 195 -24.98 30.90 11.03
C ALA A 195 -24.79 32.33 11.56
N ILE A 196 -23.66 32.97 11.26
CA ILE A 196 -23.41 34.36 11.65
C ILE A 196 -24.40 35.30 10.97
N PHE A 197 -24.68 35.11 9.68
CA PHE A 197 -25.65 35.90 8.93
C PHE A 197 -27.06 35.75 9.52
N ALA A 198 -27.50 34.51 9.77
CA ALA A 198 -28.80 34.22 10.36
C ALA A 198 -28.94 34.82 11.77
N TYR A 199 -27.91 34.70 12.62
CA TYR A 199 -27.89 35.29 13.95
C TYR A 199 -27.99 36.82 13.89
N SER A 200 -27.24 37.45 12.98
CA SER A 200 -27.26 38.90 12.77
C SER A 200 -28.63 39.40 12.28
N TYR A 201 -29.29 38.62 11.42
CA TYR A 201 -30.64 38.93 10.94
C TYR A 201 -31.70 38.80 12.04
N ALA A 202 -31.65 37.73 12.83
CA ALA A 202 -32.57 37.50 13.94
C ALA A 202 -32.46 38.59 15.03
N SER A 203 -31.24 38.96 15.39
CA SER A 203 -30.98 40.02 16.39
C SER A 203 -31.25 41.45 15.88
N GLY A 204 -31.26 41.65 14.55
CA GLY A 204 -31.75 42.90 13.94
C GLY A 204 -33.28 43.03 13.92
N ARG A 205 -34.01 41.90 13.96
CA ARG A 205 -35.48 41.89 13.94
C ARG A 205 -36.09 42.13 15.34
N SER A 206 -35.38 41.76 16.41
CA SER A 206 -35.83 41.98 17.79
C SER A 206 -35.79 43.44 18.24
N SER A 207 -35.13 44.34 17.50
CA SER A 207 -35.09 45.78 17.80
C SER A 207 -36.22 46.59 17.13
N TRP A 208 -37.13 45.93 16.40
CA TRP A 208 -38.19 46.57 15.61
C TRP A 208 -39.62 46.17 16.03
N ASN A 209 -39.79 45.48 17.16
CA ASN A 209 -41.10 45.32 17.79
C ASN A 209 -41.17 46.26 19.02
N PRO A 210 -41.83 47.42 18.92
CA PRO A 210 -42.25 48.20 20.09
C PRO A 210 -43.32 47.46 20.91
#